data_AF-A0A520HWN9-F1
#
_entry.id   AF-A0A520HWN9-F1
#
_cell.length_a   1.000
_cell.length_b   1.000
_cell.length_c   1.000
_cell.angle_alpha   90.00
_cell.angle_beta   90.00
_cell.angle_gamma   90.00
#
_symmetry.space_group_name_H-M   'P 1'
#
loop_
_entity.id
_entity.type
_entity.pdbx_description
1 polymer ?
#
loop_
_entity_poly.entity_id
_entity_poly.type
_entity_poly.pdbx_seq_one_letter_code
_entity_poly.pdbx_strand_id
1 'polypeptide(L)'
;MVVNSKDCYFENITLENSFGYESQTGPQALALYSLTDKFTLNHCYLRSYQDTYLTAYSSIADRHYVRDTRIEGAVDFIYGGGDVFFDKDTITNVRNGGYIVAPSHGAGTAWGYVFSNCIINESKGTNLTNYLGRPWQNEAKAVFLNTKLLSGIYAKGWQTWNSAPAIFADYGTMNANGELVDLSQRISSYPVAGNTVIAKSSLTDTEAATYTYENVILRSGDTWDPRLMTEAPEKPLNVKVNGANITWDHTPYARLYIVIRDQKVVKITVDNQYTDPSPISAANHIYEIQAASEFGALSVAAAAVNVLPITGINVKATKVNQLVQLSWSTLTEKGTSHFVIERTLDGKNYEVLGRRASSGDSDQKKEYYFTDHAPLAGTNLYRIKIVDFDGFTDYSELVSVKFGEEISVTNIDSS
;
A
#
# COMPACT_ATOMS: atom_id res chain seq x y z
N MET A 1 8.98 21.50 6.66
CA MET A 1 7.79 22.00 5.96
C MET A 1 7.02 22.94 6.88
N VAL A 2 6.50 24.07 6.36
CA VAL A 2 5.64 24.99 7.14
C VAL A 2 4.29 25.11 6.42
N VAL A 3 3.21 24.81 7.13
CA VAL A 3 1.82 24.88 6.64
C VAL A 3 1.13 26.03 7.33
N ASN A 4 0.90 27.11 6.58
CA ASN A 4 0.23 28.33 7.05
C ASN A 4 -1.06 28.59 6.25
N SER A 5 -1.88 27.55 6.10
CA SER A 5 -3.19 27.61 5.46
C SER A 5 -4.13 26.59 6.09
N LYS A 6 -5.40 26.98 6.20
CA LYS A 6 -6.47 26.07 6.63
C LYS A 6 -6.74 25.00 5.57
N ASP A 7 -7.46 23.96 5.97
CA ASP A 7 -8.00 22.89 5.10
C ASP A 7 -6.90 22.16 4.31
N CYS A 8 -5.71 22.03 4.90
CA CYS A 8 -4.56 21.37 4.27
C CYS A 8 -4.57 19.87 4.58
N TYR A 9 -4.33 19.06 3.54
CA TYR A 9 -4.30 17.60 3.62
C TYR A 9 -3.04 17.04 2.99
N PHE A 10 -2.30 16.21 3.72
CA PHE A 10 -1.19 15.41 3.18
C PHE A 10 -1.46 13.92 3.36
N GLU A 11 -1.12 13.17 2.31
CA GLU A 11 -1.20 11.72 2.30
C GLU A 11 0.03 11.08 1.66
N ASN A 12 0.45 9.92 2.16
CA ASN A 12 1.49 9.08 1.52
C ASN A 12 2.81 9.81 1.24
N ILE A 13 3.18 10.77 2.10
CA ILE A 13 4.42 11.55 1.99
C ILE A 13 5.29 11.43 3.24
N THR A 14 6.61 11.38 3.03
CA THR A 14 7.59 11.52 4.10
C THR A 14 8.06 12.97 4.18
N LEU A 15 8.00 13.54 5.39
CA LEU A 15 8.55 14.86 5.70
C LEU A 15 9.73 14.66 6.65
N GLU A 16 10.92 15.04 6.20
CA GLU A 16 12.17 14.84 6.93
C GLU A 16 12.87 16.17 7.18
N ASN A 17 13.42 16.32 8.37
CA ASN A 17 14.52 17.23 8.63
C ASN A 17 15.82 16.42 8.77
N SER A 18 16.64 16.44 7.73
CA SER A 18 17.84 15.60 7.65
C SER A 18 18.87 15.95 8.71
N PHE A 19 18.94 17.21 9.16
CA PHE A 19 19.82 17.57 10.27
C PHE A 19 19.48 16.76 11.52
N GLY A 20 18.22 16.73 11.95
CA GLY A 20 17.81 15.95 13.12
C GLY A 20 17.96 14.44 12.86
N TYR A 21 17.46 13.96 11.71
CA TYR A 21 17.48 12.54 11.38
C TYR A 21 18.89 11.95 11.26
N GLU A 22 19.81 12.63 10.61
CA GLU A 22 21.17 12.12 10.39
C GLU A 22 22.07 12.36 11.60
N SER A 23 21.98 13.52 12.25
CA SER A 23 22.88 13.86 13.34
C SER A 23 22.49 13.20 14.67
N GLN A 24 21.22 12.82 14.82
CA GLN A 24 20.68 12.24 16.06
C GLN A 24 21.06 13.05 17.31
N THR A 25 21.11 14.37 17.17
CA THR A 25 21.42 15.32 18.24
C THR A 25 20.53 16.55 18.14
N GLY A 26 20.41 17.28 19.26
CA GLY A 26 19.91 18.64 19.25
C GLY A 26 20.90 19.61 18.57
N PRO A 27 20.50 20.87 18.32
CA PRO A 27 19.26 21.51 18.79
C PRO A 27 18.01 21.15 17.96
N GLN A 28 16.91 21.87 18.18
CA GLN A 28 15.61 21.70 17.54
C GLN A 28 15.69 21.63 16.01
N ALA A 29 14.95 20.72 15.40
CA ALA A 29 14.96 20.47 13.96
C ALA A 29 13.59 20.02 13.44
N LEU A 30 12.69 20.96 13.14
CA LEU A 30 11.33 20.62 12.73
C LEU A 30 11.29 19.94 11.36
N ALA A 31 10.61 18.79 11.28
CA ALA A 31 10.21 18.20 10.00
C ALA A 31 8.92 18.89 9.48
N LEU A 32 7.97 19.14 10.39
CA LEU A 32 6.70 19.78 10.08
C LEU A 32 6.33 20.82 11.12
N TYR A 33 5.80 21.93 10.64
CA TYR A 33 5.14 22.96 11.44
C TYR A 33 3.81 23.31 10.78
N SER A 34 2.69 23.02 11.43
CA SER A 34 1.33 23.32 10.95
C SER A 34 0.66 24.33 11.87
N LEU A 35 0.32 25.52 11.35
CA LEU A 35 -0.06 26.69 12.14
C LEU A 35 -1.56 26.84 12.40
N THR A 36 -2.40 26.27 11.54
CA THR A 36 -3.78 26.73 11.34
C THR A 36 -4.77 25.56 11.41
N ASP A 37 -6.02 25.88 11.76
CA ASP A 37 -7.15 24.94 11.82
C ASP A 37 -7.31 24.05 10.57
N LYS A 38 -7.90 22.87 10.79
CA LYS A 38 -8.31 21.91 9.75
C LYS A 38 -7.17 21.28 8.98
N PHE A 39 -6.11 20.87 9.68
CA PHE A 39 -4.97 20.18 9.07
C PHE A 39 -5.09 18.67 9.21
N THR A 40 -4.84 17.93 8.13
CA THR A 40 -4.96 16.47 8.09
C THR A 40 -3.67 15.81 7.59
N LEU A 41 -3.21 14.78 8.33
CA LEU A 41 -2.16 13.86 7.90
C LEU A 41 -2.74 12.44 7.85
N ASN A 42 -2.53 11.74 6.75
CA ASN A 42 -2.93 10.35 6.58
C ASN A 42 -1.79 9.54 5.97
N HIS A 43 -1.42 8.40 6.55
CA HIS A 43 -0.33 7.56 6.01
C HIS A 43 0.98 8.33 5.72
N CYS A 44 1.29 9.33 6.55
CA CYS A 44 2.51 10.12 6.42
C CYS A 44 3.65 9.52 7.25
N TYR A 45 4.88 9.99 7.01
CA TYR A 45 6.00 9.74 7.89
C TYR A 45 6.74 11.04 8.23
N LEU A 46 6.68 11.46 9.47
CA LEU A 46 7.45 12.60 9.98
C LEU A 46 8.70 12.08 10.70
N ARG A 47 9.90 12.53 10.29
CA ARG A 47 11.16 12.09 10.91
C ARG A 47 12.15 13.23 11.15
N SER A 48 12.64 13.30 12.38
CA SER A 48 13.71 14.17 12.84
C SER A 48 14.23 13.62 14.20
N TYR A 49 14.77 14.46 15.06
CA TYR A 49 15.26 14.11 16.39
C TYR A 49 14.61 14.95 17.49
N GLN A 50 15.02 16.21 17.65
CA GLN A 50 14.40 17.14 18.59
C GLN A 50 13.36 17.99 17.85
N ASP A 51 12.16 18.14 18.44
CA ASP A 51 11.08 19.00 17.94
C ASP A 51 10.56 18.61 16.53
N THR A 52 10.35 17.31 16.25
CA THR A 52 9.93 16.81 14.91
C THR A 52 8.68 17.49 14.36
N TYR A 53 7.63 17.65 15.17
CA TYR A 53 6.34 18.19 14.76
C TYR A 53 5.83 19.30 15.70
N LEU A 54 5.74 20.52 15.17
CA LEU A 54 5.08 21.66 15.82
C LEU A 54 3.62 21.77 15.35
N THR A 55 2.68 21.51 16.26
CA THR A 55 1.24 21.66 16.03
C THR A 55 0.78 23.10 16.21
N ALA A 56 -0.50 23.37 15.92
CA ALA A 56 -1.05 24.71 15.88
C ALA A 56 -0.95 25.40 17.24
N TYR A 57 -0.54 26.67 17.23
CA TYR A 57 -0.54 27.51 18.42
C TYR A 57 -1.16 28.88 18.16
N SER A 58 -1.77 29.07 16.98
CA SER A 58 -2.35 30.34 16.56
C SER A 58 -3.70 30.60 17.24
N SER A 59 -4.48 29.55 17.49
CA SER A 59 -5.77 29.61 18.17
C SER A 59 -5.99 28.39 19.08
N ILE A 60 -6.69 28.60 20.20
CA ILE A 60 -7.13 27.50 21.09
C ILE A 60 -8.17 26.57 20.45
N ALA A 61 -8.73 26.96 19.30
CA ALA A 61 -9.73 26.21 18.55
C ALA A 61 -9.20 25.53 17.29
N ASP A 62 -7.90 25.68 16.97
CA ASP A 62 -7.31 25.00 15.81
C ASP A 62 -7.32 23.49 16.03
N ARG A 63 -7.75 22.73 15.01
CA ARG A 63 -7.86 21.27 15.05
C ARG A 63 -6.99 20.60 14.00
N HIS A 64 -6.31 19.52 14.40
CA HIS A 64 -5.64 18.64 13.45
C HIS A 64 -6.12 17.19 13.62
N TYR A 65 -6.19 16.46 12.51
CA TYR A 65 -6.45 15.03 12.50
C TYR A 65 -5.25 14.31 11.88
N VAL A 66 -4.61 13.44 12.66
CA VAL A 66 -3.45 12.67 12.25
C VAL A 66 -3.86 11.21 12.32
N ARG A 67 -3.68 10.48 11.23
CA ARG A 67 -4.16 9.11 11.11
C ARG A 67 -3.15 8.23 10.41
N ASP A 68 -3.00 7.00 10.91
CA ASP A 68 -2.19 5.93 10.30
C ASP A 68 -0.77 6.44 9.92
N THR A 69 -0.26 7.41 10.67
CA THR A 69 0.96 8.17 10.39
C THR A 69 2.06 7.73 11.33
N ARG A 70 3.29 7.67 10.82
CA ARG A 70 4.48 7.46 11.66
C ARG A 70 5.08 8.79 12.05
N ILE A 71 5.36 9.00 13.32
CA ILE A 71 6.07 10.18 13.83
C ILE A 71 7.26 9.71 14.64
N GLU A 72 8.46 10.16 14.28
CA GLU A 72 9.71 9.73 14.89
C GLU A 72 10.49 10.88 15.50
N GLY A 73 11.02 10.68 16.72
CA GLY A 73 11.88 11.64 17.38
C GLY A 73 12.38 11.20 18.76
N ALA A 74 13.03 12.14 19.44
CA ALA A 74 13.76 11.94 20.69
C ALA A 74 13.28 12.86 21.82
N VAL A 75 13.40 14.18 21.64
CA VAL A 75 13.09 15.17 22.68
C VAL A 75 11.97 16.06 22.16
N ASP A 76 10.88 16.14 22.92
CA ASP A 76 9.74 17.05 22.69
C ASP A 76 9.22 16.97 21.25
N PHE A 77 9.25 15.78 20.65
CA PHE A 77 9.15 15.68 19.20
C PHE A 77 7.73 15.90 18.67
N ILE A 78 6.72 15.98 19.53
CA ILE A 78 5.40 16.55 19.24
C ILE A 78 5.12 17.66 20.26
N TYR A 79 5.02 18.90 19.81
CA TYR A 79 4.87 20.05 20.71
C TYR A 79 4.05 21.18 20.06
N GLY A 80 3.63 22.16 20.87
CA GLY A 80 2.70 23.22 20.46
C GLY A 80 1.35 23.11 21.17
N GLY A 81 0.26 23.38 20.45
CA GLY A 81 -1.11 23.34 20.97
C GLY A 81 -2.15 22.82 19.98
N GLY A 82 -3.37 23.34 20.07
CA GLY A 82 -4.52 22.91 19.27
C GLY A 82 -5.18 21.62 19.79
N ASP A 83 -6.39 21.35 19.31
CA ASP A 83 -7.06 20.07 19.53
C ASP A 83 -6.60 19.08 18.45
N VAL A 84 -5.66 18.19 18.79
CA VAL A 84 -5.06 17.25 17.83
C VAL A 84 -5.47 15.82 18.18
N PHE A 85 -6.12 15.17 17.24
CA PHE A 85 -6.53 13.77 17.38
C PHE A 85 -5.61 12.89 16.54
N PHE A 86 -4.80 12.08 17.21
CA PHE A 86 -3.91 11.07 16.64
C PHE A 86 -4.65 9.71 16.67
N ASP A 87 -4.96 9.16 15.50
CA ASP A 87 -5.78 7.94 15.31
C ASP A 87 -4.95 6.83 14.68
N LYS A 88 -4.62 5.79 15.46
CA LYS A 88 -3.84 4.62 15.02
C LYS A 88 -2.43 4.96 14.52
N ASP A 89 -1.87 6.05 14.99
CA ASP A 89 -0.52 6.47 14.63
C ASP A 89 0.56 5.60 15.28
N THR A 90 1.73 5.54 14.63
CA THR A 90 2.93 4.90 15.20
C THR A 90 3.94 5.95 15.64
N ILE A 91 4.16 6.02 16.94
CA ILE A 91 5.03 7.00 17.60
C ILE A 91 6.37 6.32 17.92
N THR A 92 7.44 6.69 17.21
CA THR A 92 8.75 6.00 17.27
C THR A 92 9.78 6.80 18.07
N ASN A 93 10.21 6.27 19.21
CA ASN A 93 11.32 6.84 19.98
C ASN A 93 12.68 6.45 19.36
N VAL A 94 13.60 7.40 19.26
CA VAL A 94 14.96 7.15 18.73
C VAL A 94 16.09 7.32 19.76
N ARG A 95 15.74 7.71 20.99
CA ARG A 95 16.70 8.01 22.07
C ARG A 95 16.12 7.61 23.42
N ASN A 96 16.95 7.01 24.28
CA ASN A 96 16.58 6.68 25.66
C ASN A 96 16.34 7.95 26.50
N GLY A 97 15.36 7.94 27.40
CA GLY A 97 15.06 9.07 28.29
C GLY A 97 14.58 10.33 27.56
N GLY A 98 13.94 10.16 26.41
CA GLY A 98 13.28 11.20 25.63
C GLY A 98 11.82 11.48 26.07
N TYR A 99 11.15 12.36 25.35
CA TYR A 99 9.80 12.85 25.64
C TYR A 99 8.99 12.87 24.36
N ILE A 100 7.86 12.15 24.33
CA ILE A 100 7.00 12.12 23.14
C ILE A 100 6.34 13.48 22.94
N VAL A 101 5.63 13.99 23.96
CA VAL A 101 4.96 15.28 23.88
C VAL A 101 5.51 16.35 24.81
N ALA A 102 5.51 17.59 24.32
CA ALA A 102 5.74 18.81 25.12
C ALA A 102 4.68 19.89 24.85
N PRO A 103 3.41 19.64 25.21
CA PRO A 103 2.30 20.54 24.89
C PRO A 103 2.34 21.84 25.68
N SER A 104 1.76 22.89 25.09
CA SER A 104 1.67 24.26 25.62
C SER A 104 0.33 24.92 25.23
N HIS A 105 -0.78 24.20 25.41
CA HIS A 105 -2.12 24.68 25.05
C HIS A 105 -2.50 25.95 25.81
N GLY A 106 -3.12 26.90 25.09
CA GLY A 106 -3.66 28.11 25.68
C GLY A 106 -4.83 27.82 26.62
N ALA A 107 -5.06 28.72 27.57
CA ALA A 107 -6.16 28.57 28.51
C ALA A 107 -7.50 28.47 27.77
N GLY A 108 -8.31 27.47 28.12
CA GLY A 108 -9.59 27.21 27.47
C GLY A 108 -9.55 26.31 26.22
N THR A 109 -8.38 25.79 25.81
CA THR A 109 -8.33 24.68 24.83
C THR A 109 -9.13 23.50 25.36
N ALA A 110 -10.02 22.94 24.52
CA ALA A 110 -11.01 21.97 24.96
C ALA A 110 -10.36 20.61 25.28
N TRP A 111 -9.57 20.06 24.35
CA TRP A 111 -9.09 18.68 24.40
C TRP A 111 -7.57 18.56 24.44
N GLY A 112 -6.87 19.39 23.67
CA GLY A 112 -5.42 19.28 23.49
C GLY A 112 -5.02 18.07 22.66
N TYR A 113 -3.97 17.35 23.06
CA TYR A 113 -3.53 16.15 22.35
C TYR A 113 -4.27 14.89 22.82
N VAL A 114 -4.85 14.16 21.86
CA VAL A 114 -5.57 12.91 22.10
C VAL A 114 -4.97 11.83 21.21
N PHE A 115 -4.30 10.85 21.81
CA PHE A 115 -3.76 9.69 21.13
C PHE A 115 -4.70 8.50 21.32
N SER A 116 -5.33 8.05 20.25
CA SER A 116 -6.33 6.98 20.27
C SER A 116 -5.84 5.78 19.47
N ASN A 117 -5.78 4.62 20.12
CA ASN A 117 -5.36 3.34 19.53
C ASN A 117 -3.98 3.39 18.84
N CYS A 118 -3.10 4.27 19.33
CA CYS A 118 -1.76 4.45 18.79
C CYS A 118 -0.81 3.35 19.25
N ILE A 119 0.32 3.23 18.55
CA ILE A 119 1.43 2.35 18.92
C ILE A 119 2.62 3.22 19.34
N ILE A 120 3.17 2.98 20.53
CA ILE A 120 4.46 3.54 20.92
C ILE A 120 5.53 2.49 20.60
N ASN A 121 6.44 2.84 19.70
CA ASN A 121 7.50 2.00 19.16
C ASN A 121 8.88 2.63 19.39
N GLU A 122 9.93 1.95 18.96
CA GLU A 122 11.32 2.42 19.01
C GLU A 122 12.09 2.07 17.74
N SER A 123 13.21 2.75 17.54
CA SER A 123 14.22 2.34 16.57
C SER A 123 14.65 0.91 16.84
N LYS A 124 14.71 0.08 15.79
CA LYS A 124 14.99 -1.36 15.92
C LYS A 124 16.29 -1.62 16.70
N GLY A 125 16.20 -2.45 17.74
CA GLY A 125 17.35 -2.94 18.51
C GLY A 125 17.87 -1.98 19.58
N THR A 126 17.08 -0.99 19.99
CA THR A 126 17.53 0.07 20.90
C THR A 126 17.09 -0.11 22.36
N ASN A 127 16.07 -0.94 22.68
CA ASN A 127 15.61 -1.23 24.04
C ASN A 127 15.43 0.06 24.87
N LEU A 128 14.65 1.00 24.36
CA LEU A 128 14.51 2.34 24.92
C LEU A 128 13.47 2.36 26.04
N THR A 129 13.62 3.33 26.94
CA THR A 129 12.60 3.71 27.90
C THR A 129 12.42 5.22 27.92
N ASN A 130 11.19 5.67 27.69
CA ASN A 130 10.88 7.08 27.46
C ASN A 130 9.72 7.58 28.33
N TYR A 131 9.48 8.88 28.27
CA TYR A 131 8.31 9.51 28.86
C TYR A 131 7.24 9.77 27.80
N LEU A 132 5.98 9.61 28.18
CA LEU A 132 4.83 10.08 27.40
C LEU A 132 4.94 11.58 27.14
N GLY A 133 5.47 12.35 28.08
CA GLY A 133 5.75 13.76 27.85
C GLY A 133 6.10 14.55 29.10
N ARG A 134 6.20 15.86 28.92
CA ARG A 134 6.44 16.85 29.96
C ARG A 134 5.68 18.15 29.66
N PRO A 135 5.21 18.90 30.68
CA PRO A 135 4.43 20.10 30.45
C PRO A 135 5.36 21.25 30.08
N TRP A 136 5.28 21.73 28.83
CA TRP A 136 6.18 22.80 28.39
C TRP A 136 5.80 24.11 29.09
N GLN A 137 4.57 24.60 28.86
CA GLN A 137 4.02 25.84 29.43
C GLN A 137 2.48 25.76 29.49
N ASN A 138 1.83 26.82 30.03
CA ASN A 138 0.38 27.05 30.00
C ASN A 138 -0.46 25.87 30.55
N GLU A 139 -1.62 25.59 29.95
CA GLU A 139 -2.52 24.50 30.30
C GLU A 139 -2.22 23.26 29.46
N ALA A 140 -1.02 22.69 29.62
CA ALA A 140 -0.61 21.48 28.91
C ALA A 140 -1.65 20.34 29.07
N LYS A 141 -2.01 19.69 27.95
CA LYS A 141 -3.08 18.69 27.84
C LYS A 141 -2.60 17.57 26.92
N ALA A 142 -2.58 16.34 27.43
CA ALA A 142 -2.31 15.17 26.63
C ALA A 142 -2.98 13.93 27.24
N VAL A 143 -3.60 13.13 26.39
CA VAL A 143 -4.29 11.90 26.78
C VAL A 143 -3.90 10.77 25.84
N PHE A 144 -3.49 9.64 26.39
CA PHE A 144 -3.24 8.39 25.66
C PHE A 144 -4.34 7.38 25.99
N LEU A 145 -5.02 6.87 24.95
CA LEU A 145 -6.15 5.95 25.03
C LEU A 145 -5.80 4.67 24.26
N ASN A 146 -5.98 3.52 24.91
CA ASN A 146 -5.86 2.19 24.30
C ASN A 146 -4.55 2.01 23.53
N THR A 147 -3.46 2.60 24.04
CA THR A 147 -2.17 2.64 23.35
C THR A 147 -1.42 1.32 23.52
N LYS A 148 -0.85 0.79 22.43
CA LYS A 148 -0.02 -0.42 22.48
C LYS A 148 1.46 -0.04 22.62
N LEU A 149 2.13 -0.60 23.63
CA LEU A 149 3.55 -0.39 23.87
C LEU A 149 4.40 -1.51 23.23
N LEU A 150 5.20 -1.13 22.25
CA LEU A 150 6.30 -1.90 21.69
C LEU A 150 7.68 -1.36 22.13
N SER A 151 7.71 -0.20 22.77
CA SER A 151 8.88 0.40 23.43
C SER A 151 8.57 0.69 24.90
N GLY A 152 9.62 0.80 25.72
CA GLY A 152 9.48 1.06 27.14
C GLY A 152 8.95 2.48 27.43
N ILE A 153 7.98 2.57 28.33
CA ILE A 153 7.57 3.81 28.97
C ILE A 153 7.85 3.68 30.47
N TYR A 154 8.51 4.68 31.07
CA TYR A 154 8.73 4.70 32.51
C TYR A 154 7.39 4.57 33.25
N ALA A 155 7.34 3.83 34.35
CA ALA A 155 6.10 3.63 35.12
C ALA A 155 5.45 4.95 35.59
N LYS A 156 6.27 5.99 35.83
CA LYS A 156 5.75 7.35 36.11
C LYS A 156 5.01 8.01 34.95
N GLY A 157 5.20 7.53 33.72
CA GLY A 157 4.61 7.99 32.46
C GLY A 157 5.12 9.36 32.02
N TRP A 158 5.00 10.35 32.89
CA TRP A 158 5.24 11.76 32.63
C TRP A 158 6.46 12.27 33.41
N GLN A 159 6.99 13.42 32.98
CA GLN A 159 8.08 14.10 33.66
C GLN A 159 7.71 15.54 34.03
N THR A 160 8.16 15.97 35.20
CA THR A 160 8.01 17.35 35.70
C THR A 160 8.94 18.30 34.96
N TRP A 161 8.53 19.55 34.76
CA TRP A 161 9.33 20.55 34.05
C TRP A 161 9.18 21.95 34.67
N ASN A 162 8.54 22.89 33.97
CA ASN A 162 8.39 24.28 34.37
C ASN A 162 6.96 24.64 34.79
N SER A 163 5.96 23.98 34.21
CA SER A 163 4.55 24.14 34.57
C SER A 163 3.94 22.81 35.06
N ALA A 164 2.68 22.87 35.47
CA ALA A 164 1.86 21.68 35.68
C ALA A 164 0.87 21.55 34.52
N PRO A 165 0.56 20.33 34.06
CA PRO A 165 -0.46 20.13 33.05
C PRO A 165 -1.86 20.38 33.62
N ALA A 166 -2.78 20.82 32.77
CA ALA A 166 -4.21 20.78 33.09
C ALA A 166 -4.69 19.32 33.15
N ILE A 167 -4.20 18.47 32.24
CA ILE A 167 -4.39 17.02 32.30
C ILE A 167 -3.28 16.28 31.55
N PHE A 168 -2.73 15.24 32.17
CA PHE A 168 -1.83 14.27 31.55
C PHE A 168 -2.29 12.87 31.94
N ALA A 169 -3.11 12.25 31.11
CA ALA A 169 -3.79 11.02 31.47
C ALA A 169 -3.48 9.86 30.53
N ASP A 170 -3.53 8.66 31.09
CA ASP A 170 -3.35 7.39 30.41
C ASP A 170 -4.56 6.50 30.74
N TYR A 171 -5.08 5.78 29.74
CA TYR A 171 -6.20 4.86 29.88
C TYR A 171 -6.07 3.69 28.90
N GLY A 172 -6.24 2.47 29.41
CA GLY A 172 -6.29 1.27 28.57
C GLY A 172 -4.98 0.92 27.85
N THR A 173 -3.83 1.46 28.28
CA THR A 173 -2.54 1.12 27.68
C THR A 173 -2.21 -0.36 27.87
N MET A 174 -1.77 -0.99 26.78
CA MET A 174 -1.46 -2.41 26.70
C MET A 174 0.01 -2.64 26.37
N ASN A 175 0.61 -3.69 26.90
CA ASN A 175 1.95 -4.12 26.52
C ASN A 175 1.95 -4.82 25.13
N ALA A 176 3.13 -5.27 24.68
CA ALA A 176 3.28 -5.93 23.39
C ALA A 176 2.39 -7.18 23.21
N ASN A 177 2.08 -7.88 24.32
CA ASN A 177 1.23 -9.07 24.36
C ASN A 177 -0.27 -8.76 24.44
N GLY A 178 -0.66 -7.48 24.56
CA GLY A 178 -2.06 -7.06 24.69
C GLY A 178 -2.58 -7.07 26.14
N GLU A 179 -1.71 -7.16 27.14
CA GLU A 179 -2.10 -7.12 28.55
C GLU A 179 -2.07 -5.68 29.07
N LEU A 180 -3.03 -5.32 29.93
CA LEU A 180 -3.09 -3.98 30.52
C LEU A 180 -1.83 -3.67 31.33
N VAL A 181 -1.28 -2.47 31.14
CA VAL A 181 -0.15 -1.93 31.90
C VAL A 181 -0.65 -1.35 33.22
N ASP A 182 0.09 -1.56 34.30
CA ASP A 182 -0.18 -0.90 35.59
C ASP A 182 0.10 0.61 35.48
N LEU A 183 -0.96 1.41 35.65
CA LEU A 183 -0.92 2.86 35.60
C LEU A 183 -0.88 3.52 36.99
N SER A 184 -0.86 2.74 38.07
CA SER A 184 -0.90 3.26 39.45
C SER A 184 0.27 4.17 39.81
N GLN A 185 1.38 4.08 39.07
CA GLN A 185 2.58 4.89 39.28
C GLN A 185 2.61 6.18 38.46
N ARG A 186 1.63 6.45 37.60
CA ARG A 186 1.57 7.69 36.82
C ARG A 186 1.58 8.91 37.74
N ILE A 187 2.53 9.82 37.53
CA ILE A 187 2.66 11.00 38.41
C ILE A 187 1.47 11.93 38.28
N SER A 188 0.99 12.41 39.42
CA SER A 188 -0.05 13.44 39.54
C SER A 188 0.45 14.71 40.21
N SER A 189 1.64 14.70 40.82
CA SER A 189 2.20 15.81 41.58
C SER A 189 3.30 16.52 40.80
N TYR A 190 3.12 17.82 40.56
CA TYR A 190 4.01 18.65 39.75
C TYR A 190 4.52 19.84 40.59
N PRO A 191 5.84 19.96 40.83
CA PRO A 191 6.40 21.12 41.49
C PRO A 191 6.44 22.32 40.53
N VAL A 192 5.81 23.43 40.90
CA VAL A 192 5.77 24.67 40.11
C VAL A 192 6.02 25.85 41.05
N ALA A 193 7.11 26.58 40.79
CA ALA A 193 7.48 27.79 41.55
C ALA A 193 7.43 27.62 43.09
N GLY A 194 7.91 26.47 43.60
CA GLY A 194 7.92 26.16 45.03
C GLY A 194 6.62 25.60 45.61
N ASN A 195 5.55 25.53 44.80
CA ASN A 195 4.28 24.90 45.18
C ASN A 195 4.14 23.52 44.53
N THR A 196 3.24 22.68 45.07
CA THR A 196 2.84 21.42 44.45
C THR A 196 1.47 21.58 43.81
N VAL A 197 1.38 21.32 42.51
CA VAL A 197 0.13 21.27 41.76
C VAL A 197 -0.24 19.81 41.50
N ILE A 198 -1.49 19.45 41.77
CA ILE A 198 -2.00 18.11 41.46
C ILE A 198 -2.74 18.15 40.12
N ALA A 199 -2.32 17.31 39.20
CA ALA A 199 -2.97 17.11 37.90
C ALA A 199 -3.43 15.65 37.77
N LYS A 200 -4.50 15.47 37.00
CA LYS A 200 -5.06 14.15 36.73
C LYS A 200 -4.06 13.28 35.96
N SER A 201 -3.86 12.04 36.41
CA SER A 201 -2.86 11.10 35.88
C SER A 201 -3.44 9.87 35.16
N SER A 202 -4.74 9.63 35.27
CA SER A 202 -5.50 8.56 34.59
C SER A 202 -6.95 9.00 34.33
N LEU A 203 -7.65 8.32 33.41
CA LEU A 203 -9.09 8.54 33.18
C LEU A 203 -9.95 7.45 33.80
N THR A 204 -11.20 7.78 34.09
CA THR A 204 -12.28 6.78 34.30
C THR A 204 -12.87 6.34 32.96
N ASP A 205 -13.59 5.21 32.93
CA ASP A 205 -14.26 4.72 31.71
C ASP A 205 -15.21 5.77 31.11
N THR A 206 -15.98 6.48 31.95
CA THR A 206 -16.90 7.54 31.50
C THR A 206 -16.15 8.71 30.89
N GLU A 207 -15.01 9.11 31.45
CA GLU A 207 -14.22 10.21 30.88
C GLU A 207 -13.52 9.78 29.60
N ALA A 208 -12.93 8.58 29.57
CA ALA A 208 -12.30 8.02 28.38
C ALA A 208 -13.30 7.93 27.22
N ALA A 209 -14.55 7.56 27.49
CA ALA A 209 -15.62 7.52 26.51
C ALA A 209 -15.98 8.89 25.91
N THR A 210 -15.54 10.02 26.50
CA THR A 210 -15.76 11.36 25.92
C THR A 210 -14.71 11.77 24.89
N TYR A 211 -13.51 11.18 24.93
CA TYR A 211 -12.40 11.49 24.01
C TYR A 211 -12.55 10.79 22.65
N THR A 212 -13.69 11.02 22.01
CA THR A 212 -14.03 10.51 20.68
C THR A 212 -13.62 11.50 19.60
N TYR A 213 -13.37 11.02 18.39
CA TYR A 213 -13.17 11.86 17.21
C TYR A 213 -14.27 12.90 17.05
N GLU A 214 -15.54 12.50 17.23
CA GLU A 214 -16.71 13.34 17.04
C GLU A 214 -16.69 14.54 17.99
N ASN A 215 -16.26 14.35 19.24
CA ASN A 215 -16.17 15.42 20.22
C ASN A 215 -14.93 16.32 20.06
N VAL A 216 -13.81 15.75 19.60
CA VAL A 216 -12.52 16.46 19.49
C VAL A 216 -12.44 17.25 18.16
N ILE A 217 -12.86 16.64 17.07
CA ILE A 217 -12.65 17.12 15.70
C ILE A 217 -13.91 17.78 15.12
N LEU A 218 -15.07 17.14 15.24
CA LEU A 218 -16.29 17.68 14.65
C LEU A 218 -16.82 18.85 15.48
N ARG A 219 -17.30 19.89 14.79
CA ARG A 219 -17.87 21.08 15.41
C ARG A 219 -19.23 21.37 14.78
N SER A 220 -20.20 21.73 15.62
CA SER A 220 -21.53 22.11 15.14
C SER A 220 -21.44 23.29 14.16
N GLY A 221 -22.05 23.14 12.98
CA GLY A 221 -22.05 24.17 11.93
C GLY A 221 -20.80 24.17 11.03
N ASP A 222 -19.87 23.24 11.25
CA ASP A 222 -18.71 23.01 10.38
C ASP A 222 -18.92 21.78 9.50
N THR A 223 -18.39 21.82 8.27
CA THR A 223 -18.44 20.71 7.30
C THR A 223 -17.13 19.95 7.21
N TRP A 224 -16.11 20.34 7.98
CA TRP A 224 -14.82 19.66 7.97
C TRP A 224 -14.89 18.33 8.72
N ASP A 225 -14.93 17.25 7.94
CA ASP A 225 -14.80 15.87 8.41
C ASP A 225 -13.61 15.21 7.68
N PRO A 226 -12.41 15.22 8.28
CA PRO A 226 -11.23 14.68 7.62
C PRO A 226 -11.29 13.17 7.41
N ARG A 227 -12.17 12.41 8.06
CA ARG A 227 -12.35 10.97 7.74
C ARG A 227 -12.82 10.76 6.31
N LEU A 228 -13.66 11.65 5.78
CA LEU A 228 -14.10 11.62 4.38
C LEU A 228 -12.94 11.91 3.42
N MET A 229 -11.99 12.77 3.83
CA MET A 229 -10.80 13.07 3.04
C MET A 229 -9.83 11.90 2.99
N THR A 230 -9.74 11.14 4.08
CA THR A 230 -8.86 9.96 4.21
C THR A 230 -9.49 8.66 3.71
N GLU A 231 -10.75 8.69 3.26
CA GLU A 231 -11.45 7.50 2.76
C GLU A 231 -10.90 7.10 1.39
N ALA A 232 -10.17 5.99 1.38
CA ALA A 232 -9.73 5.35 0.15
C ALA A 232 -10.89 4.55 -0.47
N PRO A 233 -10.99 4.49 -1.82
CA PRO A 233 -11.94 3.60 -2.47
C PRO A 233 -11.63 2.13 -2.17
N GLU A 234 -12.56 1.25 -2.52
CA GLU A 234 -12.31 -0.19 -2.49
C GLU A 234 -11.21 -0.61 -3.48
N LYS A 235 -10.62 -1.78 -3.25
CA LYS A 235 -9.64 -2.38 -4.15
C LYS A 235 -10.28 -2.67 -5.51
N PRO A 236 -9.68 -2.26 -6.65
CA PRO A 236 -10.14 -2.65 -7.98
C PRO A 236 -10.17 -4.18 -8.13
N LEU A 237 -11.26 -4.70 -8.73
CA LEU A 237 -11.49 -6.12 -8.91
C LEU A 237 -11.39 -6.53 -10.38
N ASN A 238 -11.20 -7.84 -10.59
CA ASN A 238 -11.21 -8.46 -11.91
C ASN A 238 -10.25 -7.80 -12.92
N VAL A 239 -9.06 -7.40 -12.46
CA VAL A 239 -7.97 -6.93 -13.32
C VAL A 239 -7.62 -8.05 -14.30
N LYS A 240 -7.73 -7.77 -15.59
CA LYS A 240 -7.45 -8.69 -16.68
C LYS A 240 -6.46 -8.06 -17.63
N VAL A 241 -5.53 -8.86 -18.13
CA VAL A 241 -4.61 -8.43 -19.19
C VAL A 241 -4.79 -9.33 -20.40
N ASN A 242 -5.04 -8.72 -21.57
CA ASN A 242 -5.19 -9.40 -22.85
C ASN A 242 -4.34 -8.68 -23.90
N GLY A 243 -3.14 -9.22 -24.15
CA GLY A 243 -2.12 -8.57 -24.96
C GLY A 243 -1.73 -7.22 -24.37
N ALA A 244 -1.93 -6.15 -25.14
CA ALA A 244 -1.68 -4.77 -24.71
C ALA A 244 -2.79 -4.18 -23.83
N ASN A 245 -3.95 -4.83 -23.73
CA ASN A 245 -5.14 -4.25 -23.10
C ASN A 245 -5.27 -4.74 -21.66
N ILE A 246 -5.29 -3.80 -20.71
CA ILE A 246 -5.52 -4.01 -19.29
C ILE A 246 -6.90 -3.46 -18.95
N THR A 247 -7.77 -4.26 -18.35
CA THR A 247 -9.14 -3.87 -17.98
C THR A 247 -9.43 -4.27 -16.55
N TRP A 248 -10.34 -3.56 -15.90
CA TRP A 248 -10.81 -3.87 -14.55
C TRP A 248 -12.26 -3.41 -14.36
N ASP A 249 -12.90 -3.85 -13.28
CA ASP A 249 -14.27 -3.43 -12.97
C ASP A 249 -14.30 -2.00 -12.44
N HIS A 250 -15.39 -1.29 -12.72
CA HIS A 250 -15.62 0.03 -12.14
C HIS A 250 -15.68 -0.06 -10.60
N THR A 251 -14.85 0.73 -9.94
CA THR A 251 -14.80 0.87 -8.49
C THR A 251 -15.67 2.06 -8.05
N PRO A 252 -16.71 1.85 -7.21
CA PRO A 252 -17.50 2.95 -6.65
C PRO A 252 -16.63 4.01 -5.97
N TYR A 253 -17.04 5.27 -6.05
CA TYR A 253 -16.34 6.44 -5.47
C TYR A 253 -14.95 6.76 -6.06
N ALA A 254 -14.41 5.93 -6.95
CA ALA A 254 -13.19 6.25 -7.66
C ALA A 254 -13.39 7.43 -8.61
N ARG A 255 -12.53 8.43 -8.53
CA ARG A 255 -12.46 9.54 -9.51
C ARG A 255 -11.50 9.25 -10.65
N LEU A 256 -10.48 8.43 -10.37
CA LEU A 256 -9.48 7.98 -11.34
C LEU A 256 -8.84 6.68 -10.86
N TYR A 257 -8.04 6.10 -11.75
CA TYR A 257 -7.21 4.93 -11.51
C TYR A 257 -5.75 5.24 -11.83
N ILE A 258 -4.86 4.65 -11.05
CA ILE A 258 -3.43 4.62 -11.28
C ILE A 258 -3.08 3.22 -11.81
N VAL A 259 -2.52 3.18 -13.01
CA VAL A 259 -1.99 1.95 -13.61
C VAL A 259 -0.49 1.91 -13.34
N ILE A 260 -0.06 0.86 -12.67
CA ILE A 260 1.31 0.63 -12.28
C ILE A 260 1.81 -0.59 -13.05
N ARG A 261 2.97 -0.45 -13.69
CA ARG A 261 3.68 -1.53 -14.36
C ARG A 261 5.09 -1.62 -13.77
N ASP A 262 5.45 -2.78 -13.26
CA ASP A 262 6.76 -3.03 -12.64
C ASP A 262 7.14 -1.94 -11.62
N GLN A 263 6.20 -1.65 -10.71
CA GLN A 263 6.33 -0.62 -9.65
C GLN A 263 6.46 0.82 -10.16
N LYS A 264 6.19 1.08 -11.44
CA LYS A 264 6.19 2.43 -12.02
C LYS A 264 4.80 2.81 -12.51
N VAL A 265 4.35 4.02 -12.17
CA VAL A 265 3.13 4.57 -12.73
C VAL A 265 3.31 4.76 -14.23
N VAL A 266 2.51 4.06 -15.04
CA VAL A 266 2.51 4.17 -16.51
C VAL A 266 1.32 4.96 -17.04
N LYS A 267 0.24 5.06 -16.26
CA LYS A 267 -0.94 5.82 -16.63
C LYS A 267 -1.73 6.26 -15.40
N ILE A 268 -2.31 7.46 -15.50
CA ILE A 268 -3.44 7.91 -14.68
C ILE A 268 -4.62 8.07 -15.64
N THR A 269 -5.77 7.46 -15.32
CA THR A 269 -6.93 7.41 -16.22
C THR A 269 -8.26 7.47 -15.46
N VAL A 270 -9.30 8.00 -16.08
CA VAL A 270 -10.68 7.93 -15.56
C VAL A 270 -11.45 6.72 -16.09
N ASP A 271 -10.93 6.10 -17.15
CA ASP A 271 -11.49 4.90 -17.75
C ASP A 271 -11.04 3.66 -16.97
N ASN A 272 -11.88 2.63 -16.90
CA ASN A 272 -11.55 1.34 -16.28
C ASN A 272 -10.78 0.40 -17.23
N GLN A 273 -9.99 0.98 -18.13
CA GLN A 273 -9.17 0.28 -19.10
C GLN A 273 -7.94 1.11 -19.49
N TYR A 274 -6.90 0.41 -19.92
CA TYR A 274 -5.65 0.99 -20.42
C TYR A 274 -5.06 0.10 -21.51
N THR A 275 -4.68 0.68 -22.63
CA THR A 275 -3.87 0.00 -23.64
C THR A 275 -2.42 0.43 -23.48
N ASP A 276 -1.55 -0.51 -23.11
CA ASP A 276 -0.12 -0.26 -23.02
C ASP A 276 0.46 -0.06 -24.44
N PRO A 277 1.05 1.11 -24.75
CA PRO A 277 1.63 1.39 -26.07
C PRO A 277 2.99 0.71 -26.28
N SER A 278 3.56 0.11 -25.24
CA SER A 278 4.84 -0.59 -25.27
C SER A 278 4.77 -1.88 -24.45
N PRO A 279 3.89 -2.82 -24.82
CA PRO A 279 3.92 -4.16 -24.24
C PRO A 279 5.21 -4.78 -24.77
N ILE A 280 6.27 -4.84 -23.95
CA ILE A 280 7.57 -5.27 -24.43
C ILE A 280 7.44 -6.73 -24.90
N SER A 281 7.64 -6.95 -26.19
CA SER A 281 7.94 -8.27 -26.72
C SER A 281 9.26 -8.73 -26.06
N ALA A 282 9.17 -9.77 -25.24
CA ALA A 282 10.24 -10.45 -24.50
C ALA A 282 10.48 -10.13 -23.00
N ALA A 283 9.66 -9.32 -22.32
CA ALA A 283 9.76 -9.16 -20.86
C ALA A 283 8.44 -9.40 -20.13
N ASN A 284 8.50 -10.13 -19.01
CA ASN A 284 7.37 -10.28 -18.09
C ASN A 284 7.06 -8.92 -17.46
N HIS A 285 5.79 -8.50 -17.51
CA HIS A 285 5.33 -7.29 -16.84
C HIS A 285 4.32 -7.62 -15.76
N ILE A 286 4.47 -6.99 -14.60
CA ILE A 286 3.48 -7.05 -13.53
C ILE A 286 2.65 -5.77 -13.59
N TYR A 287 1.33 -5.91 -13.74
CA TYR A 287 0.38 -4.81 -13.66
C TYR A 287 -0.37 -4.82 -12.33
N GLU A 288 -0.49 -3.64 -11.75
CA GLU A 288 -1.28 -3.35 -10.56
C GLU A 288 -2.14 -2.11 -10.81
N ILE A 289 -3.35 -2.10 -10.26
CA ILE A 289 -4.29 -0.99 -10.40
C ILE A 289 -4.68 -0.49 -9.01
N GLN A 290 -4.62 0.82 -8.80
CA GLN A 290 -5.19 1.49 -7.64
C GLN A 290 -6.29 2.44 -8.08
N ALA A 291 -7.34 2.57 -7.26
CA ALA A 291 -8.35 3.59 -7.41
C ALA A 291 -8.02 4.78 -6.50
N ALA A 292 -8.40 5.99 -6.89
CA ALA A 292 -8.25 7.18 -6.06
C ALA A 292 -9.61 7.85 -5.77
N SER A 293 -9.82 8.28 -4.53
CA SER A 293 -11.00 9.06 -4.13
C SER A 293 -10.90 10.52 -4.62
N GLU A 294 -11.90 11.34 -4.31
CA GLU A 294 -11.93 12.75 -4.71
C GLU A 294 -10.87 13.63 -4.04
N PHE A 295 -10.36 13.19 -2.90
CA PHE A 295 -9.25 13.83 -2.19
C PHE A 295 -7.89 13.19 -2.49
N GLY A 296 -7.87 12.18 -3.38
CA GLY A 296 -6.65 11.52 -3.83
C GLY A 296 -6.22 10.30 -3.02
N ALA A 297 -7.00 9.88 -2.01
CA ALA A 297 -6.69 8.70 -1.21
C ALA A 297 -6.71 7.44 -2.06
N LEU A 298 -5.63 6.66 -1.97
CA LEU A 298 -5.41 5.50 -2.82
C LEU A 298 -5.93 4.23 -2.16
N SER A 299 -6.69 3.45 -2.91
CA SER A 299 -7.03 2.09 -2.50
C SER A 299 -5.79 1.21 -2.46
N VAL A 300 -5.88 0.08 -1.75
CA VAL A 300 -4.87 -0.97 -1.89
C VAL A 300 -4.79 -1.41 -3.36
N ALA A 301 -3.58 -1.69 -3.83
CA ALA A 301 -3.39 -2.21 -5.18
C ALA A 301 -4.16 -3.51 -5.39
N ALA A 302 -4.76 -3.66 -6.56
CA ALA A 302 -5.25 -4.94 -7.02
C ALA A 302 -4.13 -5.98 -7.06
N ALA A 303 -4.49 -7.26 -7.00
CA ALA A 303 -3.50 -8.33 -7.09
C ALA A 303 -2.74 -8.22 -8.42
N ALA A 304 -1.42 -8.28 -8.33
CA ALA A 304 -0.50 -8.27 -9.45
C ALA A 304 -0.90 -9.30 -10.52
N VAL A 305 -1.13 -8.85 -11.74
CA VAL A 305 -1.37 -9.72 -12.91
C VAL A 305 -0.10 -9.75 -13.76
N ASN A 306 0.47 -10.94 -13.91
CA ASN A 306 1.67 -11.16 -14.72
C ASN A 306 1.30 -11.39 -16.18
N VAL A 307 2.02 -10.75 -17.08
CA VAL A 307 1.92 -10.98 -18.53
C VAL A 307 3.19 -11.68 -18.95
N LEU A 308 3.10 -12.97 -19.28
CA LEU A 308 4.18 -13.66 -19.97
C LEU A 308 4.22 -13.15 -21.41
N PRO A 309 5.40 -12.77 -21.95
CA PRO A 309 5.51 -12.52 -23.38
C PRO A 309 5.33 -13.86 -24.08
N ILE A 310 4.26 -14.02 -24.85
CA ILE A 310 4.28 -15.00 -25.92
C ILE A 310 4.54 -14.25 -27.21
N THR A 311 5.79 -14.29 -27.62
CA THR A 311 6.19 -13.97 -28.99
C THR A 311 7.17 -15.02 -29.48
N GLY A 312 6.93 -15.55 -30.68
CA GLY A 312 7.99 -16.15 -31.48
C GLY A 312 8.01 -17.67 -31.67
N ILE A 313 6.89 -18.40 -31.56
CA ILE A 313 6.85 -19.76 -32.12
C ILE A 313 6.80 -19.67 -33.65
N ASN A 314 7.95 -19.92 -34.28
CA ASN A 314 8.03 -20.13 -35.72
C ASN A 314 7.75 -21.60 -35.98
N VAL A 315 6.52 -21.91 -36.40
CA VAL A 315 6.14 -23.27 -36.82
C VAL A 315 6.35 -23.43 -38.32
N LYS A 316 6.80 -24.61 -38.72
CA LYS A 316 6.90 -25.03 -40.12
C LYS A 316 6.34 -26.44 -40.25
N ALA A 317 5.54 -26.68 -41.27
CA ALA A 317 5.07 -28.01 -41.65
C ALA A 317 5.62 -28.35 -43.04
N THR A 318 6.23 -29.53 -43.17
CA THR A 318 6.83 -30.00 -44.41
C THR A 318 6.27 -31.38 -44.76
N LYS A 319 5.84 -31.54 -46.02
CA LYS A 319 5.42 -32.84 -46.54
C LYS A 319 6.63 -33.74 -46.78
N VAL A 320 6.60 -34.95 -46.23
CA VAL A 320 7.62 -35.98 -46.44
C VAL A 320 6.92 -37.28 -46.81
N ASN A 321 6.89 -37.62 -48.09
CA ASN A 321 6.09 -38.74 -48.64
C ASN A 321 4.60 -38.61 -48.26
N GLN A 322 4.08 -39.58 -47.50
CA GLN A 322 2.70 -39.62 -46.99
C GLN A 322 2.57 -39.07 -45.56
N LEU A 323 3.60 -38.38 -45.05
CA LEU A 323 3.65 -37.86 -43.68
C LEU A 323 3.80 -36.33 -43.70
N VAL A 324 3.44 -35.69 -42.59
CA VAL A 324 3.79 -34.28 -42.33
C VAL A 324 4.75 -34.20 -41.17
N GLN A 325 5.92 -33.59 -41.41
CA GLN A 325 6.86 -33.26 -40.36
C GLN A 325 6.65 -31.80 -39.94
N LEU A 326 6.28 -31.60 -38.68
CA LEU A 326 6.24 -30.30 -38.04
C LEU A 326 7.53 -30.05 -37.28
N SER A 327 8.04 -28.83 -37.40
CA SER A 327 9.12 -28.32 -36.58
C SER A 327 8.74 -26.94 -36.05
N TRP A 328 9.06 -26.67 -34.79
CA TRP A 328 8.92 -25.32 -34.24
C TRP A 328 10.04 -25.00 -33.27
N SER A 329 10.34 -23.72 -33.17
CA SER A 329 11.32 -23.23 -32.22
C SER A 329 10.73 -22.22 -31.25
N THR A 330 11.15 -22.30 -30.00
CA THR A 330 10.93 -21.27 -28.98
C THR A 330 12.20 -20.45 -28.83
N LEU A 331 12.07 -19.12 -28.78
CA LEU A 331 13.22 -18.22 -28.53
C LEU A 331 13.59 -18.22 -27.04
N THR A 332 12.58 -18.29 -26.17
CA THR A 332 12.68 -18.42 -24.71
C THR A 332 11.54 -19.31 -24.22
N GLU A 333 11.79 -20.11 -23.19
CA GLU A 333 10.78 -20.93 -22.50
C GLU A 333 10.84 -20.55 -21.03
N LYS A 334 9.79 -19.90 -20.50
CA LYS A 334 9.65 -19.70 -19.05
C LYS A 334 8.22 -19.99 -18.64
N GLY A 335 8.04 -20.90 -17.69
CA GLY A 335 6.71 -21.26 -17.18
C GLY A 335 5.88 -22.15 -18.12
N THR A 336 6.43 -22.56 -19.27
CA THR A 336 5.73 -23.45 -20.21
C THR A 336 5.75 -24.90 -19.75
N SER A 337 4.57 -25.50 -19.63
CA SER A 337 4.40 -26.90 -19.29
C SER A 337 4.62 -27.80 -20.51
N HIS A 338 3.85 -27.59 -21.56
CA HIS A 338 3.89 -28.43 -22.76
C HIS A 338 3.28 -27.75 -23.98
N PHE A 339 3.55 -28.32 -25.15
CA PHE A 339 2.97 -27.98 -26.43
C PHE A 339 1.95 -29.05 -26.83
N VAL A 340 0.84 -28.63 -27.41
CA VAL A 340 -0.21 -29.47 -27.99
C VAL A 340 -0.24 -29.21 -29.49
N ILE A 341 -0.08 -30.27 -30.28
CA ILE A 341 -0.09 -30.19 -31.74
C ILE A 341 -1.52 -30.41 -32.20
N GLU A 342 -2.05 -29.43 -32.92
CA GLU A 342 -3.44 -29.46 -33.37
C GLU A 342 -3.51 -29.38 -34.91
N ARG A 343 -4.45 -30.13 -35.48
CA ARG A 343 -4.76 -30.14 -36.91
C ARG A 343 -6.22 -29.78 -37.15
N THR A 344 -6.50 -29.07 -38.23
CA THR A 344 -7.86 -28.77 -38.69
C THR A 344 -7.91 -28.77 -40.22
N LEU A 345 -9.09 -29.04 -40.78
CA LEU A 345 -9.38 -28.89 -42.21
C LEU A 345 -10.20 -27.64 -42.51
N ASP A 346 -10.89 -27.08 -41.52
CA ASP A 346 -11.87 -26.00 -41.68
C ASP A 346 -11.50 -24.72 -40.91
N GLY A 347 -10.43 -24.75 -40.11
CA GLY A 347 -10.00 -23.64 -39.28
C GLY A 347 -10.83 -23.47 -37.99
N LYS A 348 -11.84 -24.32 -37.76
CA LYS A 348 -12.81 -24.22 -36.66
C LYS A 348 -12.72 -25.39 -35.71
N ASN A 349 -12.66 -26.62 -36.23
CA ASN A 349 -12.61 -27.85 -35.47
C ASN A 349 -11.19 -28.38 -35.45
N TYR A 350 -10.57 -28.42 -34.26
CA TYR A 350 -9.17 -28.81 -34.08
C TYR A 350 -9.07 -30.19 -33.42
N GLU A 351 -8.39 -31.10 -34.10
CA GLU A 351 -8.02 -32.41 -33.59
C GLU A 351 -6.65 -32.33 -32.91
N VAL A 352 -6.52 -32.86 -31.70
CA VAL A 352 -5.24 -32.97 -30.99
C VAL A 352 -4.49 -34.20 -31.51
N LEU A 353 -3.37 -33.98 -32.20
CA LEU A 353 -2.52 -35.05 -32.72
C LEU A 353 -1.55 -35.58 -31.66
N GLY A 354 -1.14 -34.74 -30.71
CA GLY A 354 -0.22 -35.15 -29.67
C GLY A 354 0.27 -34.00 -28.79
N ARG A 355 1.13 -34.35 -27.82
CA ARG A 355 1.76 -33.40 -26.91
C ARG A 355 3.28 -33.58 -26.89
N ARG A 356 4.00 -32.48 -26.62
CA ARG A 356 5.44 -32.46 -26.35
C ARG A 356 5.69 -31.64 -25.10
N ALA A 357 6.35 -32.21 -24.10
CA ALA A 357 6.79 -31.45 -22.94
C ALA A 357 7.77 -30.35 -23.36
N SER A 358 7.78 -29.23 -22.65
CA SER A 358 8.84 -28.23 -22.80
C SER A 358 10.18 -28.78 -22.30
N SER A 359 11.28 -28.11 -22.64
CA SER A 359 12.62 -28.46 -22.15
C SER A 359 12.93 -27.85 -20.77
N GLY A 360 11.93 -27.23 -20.13
CA GLY A 360 12.08 -26.44 -18.91
C GLY A 360 12.54 -25.00 -19.18
N ASP A 361 12.70 -24.22 -18.11
CA ASP A 361 13.02 -22.80 -18.21
C ASP A 361 14.39 -22.58 -18.91
N SER A 362 14.40 -21.84 -20.03
CA SER A 362 15.55 -21.63 -20.89
C SER A 362 15.48 -20.31 -21.63
N ASP A 363 16.56 -19.52 -21.55
CA ASP A 363 16.76 -18.32 -22.37
C ASP A 363 17.49 -18.62 -23.71
N GLN A 364 17.69 -19.91 -24.03
CA GLN A 364 18.30 -20.39 -25.27
C GLN A 364 17.23 -20.95 -26.21
N LYS A 365 17.42 -20.75 -27.52
CA LYS A 365 16.56 -21.31 -28.56
C LYS A 365 16.44 -22.83 -28.42
N LYS A 366 15.20 -23.34 -28.36
CA LYS A 366 14.90 -24.78 -28.39
C LYS A 366 14.14 -25.12 -29.65
N GLU A 367 14.41 -26.31 -30.18
CA GLU A 367 13.81 -26.83 -31.40
C GLU A 367 13.05 -28.11 -31.07
N TYR A 368 11.85 -28.22 -31.61
CA TYR A 368 10.94 -29.34 -31.39
C TYR A 368 10.44 -29.89 -32.70
N TYR A 369 10.08 -31.18 -32.66
CA TYR A 369 9.59 -31.90 -33.82
C TYR A 369 8.40 -32.78 -33.48
N PHE A 370 7.49 -32.88 -34.45
CA PHE A 370 6.36 -33.78 -34.41
C PHE A 370 6.08 -34.34 -35.82
N THR A 371 5.60 -35.57 -35.91
CA THR A 371 5.24 -36.19 -37.19
C THR A 371 3.78 -36.59 -37.17
N ASP A 372 3.00 -36.04 -38.09
CA ASP A 372 1.66 -36.56 -38.41
C ASP A 372 1.84 -37.75 -39.37
N HIS A 373 1.44 -38.93 -38.91
CA HIS A 373 1.54 -40.19 -39.65
C HIS A 373 0.31 -40.50 -40.51
N ALA A 374 -0.77 -39.74 -40.35
CA ALA A 374 -2.03 -39.96 -41.05
C ALA A 374 -2.67 -38.62 -41.47
N PRO A 375 -1.98 -37.79 -42.28
CA PRO A 375 -2.56 -36.57 -42.82
C PRO A 375 -3.77 -36.90 -43.70
N LEU A 376 -4.82 -36.07 -43.61
CA LEU A 376 -6.07 -36.28 -44.34
C LEU A 376 -5.94 -35.82 -45.80
N ALA A 377 -6.82 -36.29 -46.67
CA ALA A 377 -6.94 -35.75 -48.03
C ALA A 377 -7.31 -34.26 -47.98
N GLY A 378 -6.77 -33.48 -48.92
CA GLY A 378 -7.00 -32.02 -48.98
C GLY A 378 -5.99 -31.19 -48.18
N THR A 379 -6.39 -29.98 -47.79
CA THR A 379 -5.52 -29.02 -47.09
C THR A 379 -5.58 -29.25 -45.59
N ASN A 380 -4.49 -29.77 -45.02
CA ASN A 380 -4.34 -29.90 -43.58
C ASN A 380 -3.71 -28.62 -43.04
N LEU A 381 -4.37 -27.98 -42.07
CA LEU A 381 -3.86 -26.82 -41.35
C LEU A 381 -3.38 -27.28 -39.97
N TYR A 382 -2.24 -26.79 -39.53
CA TYR A 382 -1.65 -27.15 -38.25
C TYR A 382 -1.29 -25.90 -37.44
N ARG A 383 -1.40 -26.02 -36.12
CA ARG A 383 -0.86 -25.04 -35.16
C ARG A 383 -0.29 -25.74 -33.93
N ILE A 384 0.56 -25.01 -33.21
CA ILE A 384 1.08 -25.42 -31.91
C ILE A 384 0.34 -24.60 -30.86
N LYS A 385 -0.41 -25.28 -30.00
CA LYS A 385 -0.96 -24.69 -28.78
C LYS A 385 0.06 -24.81 -27.66
N ILE A 386 0.33 -23.71 -26.99
CA ILE A 386 1.25 -23.58 -25.87
C ILE A 386 0.42 -23.68 -24.60
N VAL A 387 0.90 -24.42 -23.60
CA VAL A 387 0.22 -24.58 -22.31
C VAL A 387 1.23 -24.33 -21.21
N ASP A 388 0.95 -23.35 -20.36
CA ASP A 388 1.79 -22.97 -19.22
C ASP A 388 1.40 -23.74 -17.94
N PHE A 389 2.29 -23.74 -16.94
CA PHE A 389 2.05 -24.43 -15.66
C PHE A 389 0.87 -23.86 -14.86
N ASP A 390 0.49 -22.61 -15.11
CA ASP A 390 -0.67 -21.93 -14.51
C ASP A 390 -1.97 -22.16 -15.30
N GLY A 391 -1.91 -22.89 -16.42
CA GLY A 391 -3.06 -23.20 -17.28
C GLY A 391 -3.36 -22.15 -18.34
N PHE A 392 -2.55 -21.08 -18.47
CA PHE A 392 -2.65 -20.17 -19.60
C PHE A 392 -2.31 -20.88 -20.92
N THR A 393 -2.93 -20.44 -22.01
CA THR A 393 -2.71 -21.05 -23.34
C THR A 393 -2.63 -20.02 -24.45
N ASP A 394 -1.75 -20.26 -25.41
CA ASP A 394 -1.62 -19.46 -26.63
C ASP A 394 -1.32 -20.35 -27.85
N TYR A 395 -1.22 -19.77 -29.05
CA TYR A 395 -1.17 -20.50 -30.31
C TYR A 395 -0.14 -19.90 -31.29
N SER A 396 0.54 -20.78 -32.04
CA SER A 396 1.30 -20.36 -33.22
C SER A 396 0.37 -19.91 -34.36
N GLU A 397 0.96 -19.30 -35.39
CA GLU A 397 0.29 -19.18 -36.69
C GLU A 397 -0.09 -20.55 -37.27
N LEU A 398 -1.06 -20.55 -38.18
CA LEU A 398 -1.45 -21.74 -38.94
C LEU A 398 -0.50 -21.97 -40.11
N VAL A 399 0.01 -23.20 -40.22
CA VAL A 399 0.76 -23.66 -41.40
C VAL A 399 -0.01 -24.73 -42.14
N SER A 400 0.08 -24.75 -43.46
CA SER A 400 -0.71 -25.65 -44.30
C SER A 400 0.15 -26.65 -45.07
N VAL A 401 -0.38 -27.86 -45.23
CA VAL A 401 0.18 -28.89 -46.12
C VAL A 401 -0.95 -29.60 -46.87
N LYS A 402 -0.83 -29.70 -48.20
CA LYS A 402 -1.84 -30.32 -49.07
C LYS A 402 -1.50 -31.76 -49.46
N PHE A 403 -2.48 -32.66 -49.32
CA PHE A 403 -2.45 -34.04 -49.83
C PHE A 403 -3.48 -34.20 -50.95
N GLY A 404 -3.18 -35.11 -51.89
CA GLY A 404 -4.05 -35.35 -53.05
C GLY A 404 -5.43 -35.85 -52.62
N GLU A 405 -6.44 -35.54 -53.42
CA GLU A 405 -7.78 -36.11 -53.25
C GLU A 405 -7.74 -37.60 -53.64
N GLU A 406 -8.40 -38.47 -52.87
CA GLU A 406 -8.64 -39.84 -53.34
C GLU A 406 -9.52 -39.77 -54.59
N ILE A 407 -8.98 -40.19 -55.73
CA ILE A 407 -9.76 -40.40 -56.94
C ILE A 407 -10.57 -41.69 -56.73
N SER A 408 -11.84 -41.56 -56.36
CA SER A 408 -12.78 -42.66 -56.41
C SER A 408 -13.03 -43.02 -57.88
N VAL A 409 -12.37 -44.08 -58.36
CA VAL A 409 -12.66 -44.70 -59.65
C VAL A 409 -13.93 -45.53 -59.50
N THR A 410 -15.07 -45.00 -59.89
CA THR A 410 -16.26 -45.80 -60.17
C THR A 410 -16.08 -46.48 -61.52
N ASN A 411 -15.86 -47.80 -61.52
CA ASN A 411 -15.98 -48.61 -62.73
C ASN A 411 -17.42 -48.52 -63.23
N ILE A 412 -17.59 -47.99 -64.44
CA ILE A 412 -18.81 -48.18 -65.24
C ILE A 412 -18.63 -49.53 -65.94
N ASP A 413 -19.29 -50.57 -65.46
CA ASP A 413 -19.43 -51.80 -66.23
C ASP A 413 -20.56 -51.61 -67.26
N SER A 414 -20.20 -51.86 -68.51
CA SER A 414 -21.06 -51.88 -69.68
C SER A 414 -21.48 -53.32 -70.01
N SER A 415 -22.79 -53.59 -69.98
CA SER A 415 -23.49 -54.46 -70.94
C SER A 415 -24.99 -54.33 -70.78
#